data_AF-A0AA35XWE5-F1
#
_entry.id   AF-A0AA35XWE5-F1
#
_cell.length_a   1.000
_cell.length_b   1.000
_cell.length_c   1.000
_cell.angle_alpha   90.00
_cell.angle_beta   90.00
_cell.angle_gamma   90.00
#
_symmetry.space_group_name_H-M   'P 1'
#
loop_
_entity.id
_entity.type
_entity.pdbx_description
1 polymer ?
#
loop_
_entity_poly.entity_id
_entity_poly.type
_entity_poly.pdbx_seq_one_letter_code
_entity_poly.pdbx_strand_id
1 'polypeptide(L)'
;MNENQLEQYLFQETEELMSYSSSFEARSRDRFVVFINELFELGSHKEYNTMFHSDRVVLENKSRRLMDYLEVESFIDRIEIVSLNEEVTRFTTKLIKEEKGFDNISYDEVKSKITVLLPPLSVNALLELKGAVNGKVDSYSKSVGMLRSQSAQQVKAGIDNEYIFPPDAAKVAKEIDLIGSFYRKNAKIFGIAKKTILLPNYKPEDDEEVELLEFAPEASLLLGKSVD
;
A
#
# COMPACT_ATOMS: atom_id res chain seq x y z
N MET A 1 -2.92 -2.68 4.06
CA MET A 1 -4.11 -3.17 3.35
C MET A 1 -4.11 -4.70 3.31
N ASN A 2 -5.30 -5.30 3.37
CA ASN A 2 -5.49 -6.75 3.27
C ASN A 2 -6.23 -7.13 1.97
N GLU A 3 -6.30 -8.43 1.67
CA GLU A 3 -6.96 -8.95 0.45
C GLU A 3 -8.42 -8.52 0.36
N ASN A 4 -9.17 -8.51 1.47
CA ASN A 4 -10.58 -8.11 1.48
C ASN A 4 -10.78 -6.66 1.02
N GLN A 5 -9.88 -5.75 1.38
CA GLN A 5 -9.91 -4.37 0.91
C GLN A 5 -9.56 -4.22 -0.58
N LEU A 6 -8.99 -5.26 -1.18
CA LEU A 6 -8.53 -5.26 -2.57
C LEU A 6 -9.37 -6.13 -3.49
N GLU A 7 -10.40 -6.82 -2.99
CA GLU A 7 -11.15 -7.87 -3.70
C GLU A 7 -11.53 -7.49 -5.15
N GLN A 8 -12.04 -6.27 -5.35
CA GLN A 8 -12.43 -5.76 -6.68
C GLN A 8 -11.25 -5.55 -7.66
N TYR A 9 -10.01 -5.52 -7.16
CA TYR A 9 -8.78 -5.38 -7.92
C TYR A 9 -7.98 -6.69 -8.01
N LEU A 10 -8.49 -7.77 -7.43
CA LEU A 10 -7.92 -9.11 -7.56
C LEU A 10 -8.54 -9.82 -8.76
N PHE A 11 -7.81 -10.80 -9.30
CA PHE A 11 -8.27 -11.53 -10.47
C PHE A 11 -9.52 -12.33 -10.09
N GLN A 12 -10.60 -12.12 -10.83
CA GLN A 12 -11.86 -12.82 -10.61
C GLN A 12 -11.98 -13.97 -11.62
N GLU A 13 -12.01 -15.19 -11.10
CA GLU A 13 -12.12 -16.39 -11.92
C GLU A 13 -13.53 -16.48 -12.54
N THR A 14 -13.63 -16.50 -13.87
CA THR A 14 -14.90 -16.74 -14.57
C THR A 14 -15.18 -18.22 -14.80
N GLU A 15 -14.13 -19.03 -14.79
CA GLU A 15 -14.14 -20.49 -14.92
C GLU A 15 -13.07 -21.07 -13.97
N GLU A 16 -13.25 -22.33 -13.55
CA GLU A 16 -12.28 -23.02 -12.70
C GLU A 16 -10.91 -23.09 -13.36
N LEU A 17 -9.91 -22.48 -12.70
CA LEU A 17 -8.53 -22.48 -13.17
C LEU A 17 -7.89 -23.86 -13.05
N MET A 18 -7.05 -24.21 -14.02
CA MET A 18 -6.20 -25.39 -13.90
C MET A 18 -5.18 -25.22 -12.77
N SER A 19 -4.73 -26.33 -12.16
CA SER A 19 -3.86 -26.30 -10.98
C SER A 19 -2.62 -25.39 -11.10
N TYR A 20 -1.92 -25.45 -12.24
CA TYR A 20 -0.76 -24.59 -12.50
C TYR A 20 -1.13 -23.10 -12.61
N SER A 21 -2.28 -22.79 -13.21
CA SER A 21 -2.80 -21.43 -13.34
C SER A 21 -3.27 -20.88 -12.00
N SER A 22 -3.98 -21.68 -11.20
CA SER A 22 -4.39 -21.34 -9.84
C SER A 22 -3.17 -21.07 -8.94
N SER A 23 -2.13 -21.91 -9.04
CA SER A 23 -0.87 -21.68 -8.32
C SER A 23 -0.16 -20.39 -8.76
N PHE A 24 -0.26 -20.01 -10.04
CA PHE A 24 0.29 -18.75 -10.54
C PHE A 24 -0.53 -17.54 -10.09
N GLU A 25 -1.87 -17.64 -10.09
CA GLU A 25 -2.78 -16.62 -9.57
C GLU A 25 -2.44 -16.30 -8.12
N ALA A 26 -2.44 -17.31 -7.23
CA ALA A 26 -2.23 -17.09 -5.81
C ALA A 26 -0.89 -16.40 -5.53
N ARG A 27 0.19 -16.84 -6.20
CA ARG A 27 1.51 -16.19 -6.07
C ARG A 27 1.54 -14.77 -6.64
N SER A 28 0.79 -14.50 -7.70
CA SER A 28 0.71 -13.15 -8.29
C SER A 28 -0.10 -12.21 -7.39
N ARG A 29 -1.18 -12.72 -6.79
CA ARG A 29 -2.02 -12.05 -5.80
C ARG A 29 -1.23 -11.65 -4.56
N ASP A 30 -0.50 -12.59 -3.95
CA ASP A 30 0.34 -12.31 -2.78
C ASP A 30 1.35 -11.19 -3.07
N ARG A 31 2.00 -11.25 -4.23
CA ARG A 31 2.94 -10.20 -4.66
C ARG A 31 2.25 -8.87 -4.90
N PHE A 32 1.02 -8.89 -5.43
CA PHE A 32 0.24 -7.69 -5.68
C PHE A 32 -0.10 -6.98 -4.37
N VAL A 33 -0.60 -7.72 -3.38
CA VAL A 33 -0.93 -7.17 -2.05
C VAL A 33 0.30 -6.55 -1.39
N VAL A 34 1.46 -7.22 -1.47
CA VAL A 34 2.73 -6.66 -0.98
C VAL A 34 3.09 -5.36 -1.72
N PHE A 35 3.00 -5.35 -3.04
CA PHE A 35 3.25 -4.16 -3.85
C PHE A 35 2.34 -2.99 -3.45
N ILE A 36 1.04 -3.23 -3.24
CA ILE A 36 0.10 -2.18 -2.81
C ILE A 36 0.50 -1.63 -1.43
N ASN A 37 0.90 -2.48 -0.49
CA ASN A 37 1.36 -2.03 0.82
C ASN A 37 2.65 -1.19 0.71
N GLU A 38 3.60 -1.61 -0.11
CA GLU A 38 4.82 -0.82 -0.36
C GLU A 38 4.50 0.54 -1.00
N LEU A 39 3.52 0.60 -1.91
CA LEU A 39 3.08 1.83 -2.57
C LEU A 39 2.34 2.76 -1.62
N PHE A 40 1.54 2.19 -0.71
CA PHE A 40 0.87 2.92 0.37
C PHE A 40 1.91 3.59 1.28
N GLU A 41 2.90 2.84 1.75
CA GLU A 41 3.96 3.32 2.65
C GLU A 41 4.93 4.31 1.99
N LEU A 42 4.97 4.36 0.66
CA LEU A 42 5.88 5.24 -0.06
C LEU A 42 5.59 6.72 0.25
N GLY A 43 6.62 7.41 0.77
CA GLY A 43 6.55 8.80 1.21
C GLY A 43 6.07 8.98 2.65
N SER A 44 5.79 7.91 3.40
CA SER A 44 5.49 8.01 4.83
C SER A 44 6.73 8.38 5.65
N HIS A 45 6.52 9.15 6.71
CA HIS A 45 7.56 9.56 7.65
C HIS A 45 7.67 8.60 8.85
N LYS A 46 7.99 7.33 8.58
CA LYS A 46 7.99 6.25 9.60
C LYS A 46 8.88 6.54 10.81
N GLU A 47 9.87 7.43 10.68
CA GLU A 47 10.65 7.94 11.80
C GLU A 47 9.76 8.46 12.95
N TYR A 48 8.62 9.08 12.64
CA TYR A 48 7.68 9.60 13.63
C TYR A 48 6.89 8.52 14.38
N ASN A 49 6.83 7.28 13.87
CA ASN A 49 6.20 6.19 14.62
C ASN A 49 6.91 5.91 15.95
N THR A 50 8.19 6.27 16.05
CA THR A 50 9.01 6.10 17.25
C THR A 50 9.13 7.36 18.12
N MET A 51 8.44 8.44 17.75
CA MET A 51 8.57 9.78 18.32
C MET A 51 8.36 9.85 19.84
N PHE A 52 7.53 8.94 20.39
CA PHE A 52 7.19 8.88 21.80
C PHE A 52 7.78 7.67 22.57
N HIS A 53 8.69 6.91 21.96
CA HIS A 53 9.26 5.70 22.57
C HIS A 53 9.99 5.96 23.90
N SER A 54 10.64 7.12 24.04
CA SER A 54 11.33 7.54 25.26
C SER A 54 10.42 8.16 26.30
N ASP A 55 9.21 8.56 25.91
CA ASP A 55 8.37 9.42 26.72
C ASP A 55 7.55 8.62 27.72
N ARG A 56 7.29 9.24 28.87
CA ARG A 56 6.57 8.62 29.98
C ARG A 56 5.47 9.53 30.46
N VAL A 57 4.35 8.92 30.83
CA VAL A 57 3.21 9.60 31.45
C VAL A 57 3.05 9.07 32.87
N VAL A 58 2.66 9.96 33.80
CA VAL A 58 2.31 9.57 35.16
C VAL A 58 0.79 9.40 35.20
N LEU A 59 0.33 8.17 35.42
CA LEU A 59 -1.08 7.85 35.61
C LEU A 59 -1.21 7.18 36.98
N GLU A 60 -2.18 7.63 37.79
CA GLU A 60 -2.42 7.07 39.14
C GLU A 60 -1.15 7.01 40.01
N ASN A 61 -0.34 8.07 40.02
CA ASN A 61 0.96 8.14 40.71
C ASN A 61 2.00 7.10 40.27
N LYS A 62 1.81 6.44 39.12
CA LYS A 62 2.76 5.49 38.57
C LYS A 62 3.25 5.95 37.21
N SER A 63 4.57 5.96 37.04
CA SER A 63 5.18 6.26 35.75
C SER A 63 5.02 5.08 34.78
N ARG A 64 4.46 5.35 33.61
CA ARG A 64 4.22 4.38 32.53
C ARG A 64 4.88 4.84 31.24
N ARG A 65 5.15 3.92 30.31
CA ARG A 65 5.61 4.30 28.98
C ARG A 65 4.43 4.87 28.20
N LEU A 66 4.66 5.96 27.48
CA LEU A 66 3.57 6.62 26.75
C LEU A 66 3.04 5.74 25.61
N MET A 67 3.93 5.03 24.92
CA MET A 67 3.59 4.07 23.86
C MET A 67 2.68 2.92 24.30
N ASP A 68 2.57 2.62 25.60
CA ASP A 68 1.64 1.59 26.08
C ASP A 68 0.16 2.04 25.91
N TYR A 69 -0.08 3.32 25.61
CA TYR A 69 -1.41 3.94 25.51
C TYR A 69 -1.65 4.70 24.20
N LEU A 70 -0.69 4.64 23.28
CA LEU A 70 -0.74 5.35 22.01
C LEU A 70 -0.55 4.38 20.85
N GLU A 71 -1.34 4.62 19.80
CA GLU A 71 -1.06 4.13 18.46
C GLU A 71 -0.65 5.33 17.61
N VAL A 72 0.47 5.21 16.90
CA VAL A 72 1.05 6.29 16.10
C VAL A 72 1.24 5.81 14.68
N GLU A 73 0.60 6.49 13.75
CA GLU A 73 0.75 6.24 12.32
C GLU A 73 1.18 7.52 11.60
N SER A 74 2.33 7.45 10.95
CA SER A 74 2.83 8.53 10.09
C SER A 74 2.38 8.33 8.65
N PHE A 75 1.92 9.41 8.04
CA PHE A 75 1.61 9.51 6.62
C PHE A 75 2.54 10.55 5.98
N ILE A 76 2.32 10.81 4.69
CA ILE A 76 3.13 11.79 3.94
C ILE A 76 2.89 13.24 4.41
N ASP A 77 1.66 13.57 4.78
CA ASP A 77 1.22 14.92 5.08
C ASP A 77 0.86 15.13 6.54
N ARG A 78 0.84 14.06 7.34
CA ARG A 78 0.39 14.11 8.74
C ARG A 78 0.90 12.96 9.58
N ILE A 79 0.82 13.13 10.89
CA ILE A 79 0.95 12.07 11.88
C ILE A 79 -0.40 11.93 12.58
N GLU A 80 -0.95 10.74 12.62
CA GLU A 80 -2.16 10.42 13.38
C GLU A 80 -1.77 9.67 14.65
N ILE A 81 -2.31 10.13 15.78
CA ILE A 81 -2.03 9.57 17.10
C ILE A 81 -3.37 9.30 17.77
N VAL A 82 -3.65 8.03 18.02
CA VAL A 82 -4.87 7.61 18.73
C VAL A 82 -4.49 7.22 20.14
N SER A 83 -5.27 7.68 21.12
CA SER A 83 -5.12 7.28 22.51
C SER A 83 -6.42 6.70 23.05
N LEU A 84 -6.29 5.73 23.97
CA LEU A 84 -7.43 5.12 24.65
C LEU A 84 -7.85 5.87 25.92
N ASN A 85 -7.17 6.96 26.29
CA ASN A 85 -7.39 7.66 27.55
C ASN A 85 -7.28 9.18 27.38
N GLU A 86 -8.31 9.92 27.79
CA GLU A 86 -8.38 11.38 27.69
C GLU A 86 -7.25 12.12 28.44
N GLU A 87 -6.81 11.60 29.60
CA GLU A 87 -5.66 12.14 30.34
C GLU A 87 -4.37 11.99 29.53
N VAL A 88 -4.18 10.83 28.90
CA VAL A 88 -3.06 10.57 28.00
C VAL A 88 -3.13 11.47 26.77
N THR A 89 -4.32 11.64 26.17
CA THR A 89 -4.51 12.54 25.02
C THR A 89 -4.11 13.98 25.34
N ARG A 90 -4.55 14.52 26.49
CA ARG A 90 -4.19 15.87 26.93
C ARG A 90 -2.68 16.01 27.16
N PHE A 91 -2.07 15.03 27.84
CA PHE A 91 -0.63 15.01 28.07
C PHE A 91 0.15 14.99 26.73
N THR A 92 -0.24 14.10 25.82
CA THR A 92 0.39 13.96 24.50
C THR A 92 0.24 15.23 23.66
N THR A 93 -0.93 15.86 23.67
CA THR A 93 -1.17 17.13 22.95
C THR A 93 -0.23 18.23 23.44
N LYS A 94 -0.03 18.32 24.76
CA LYS A 94 0.91 19.26 25.37
C LYS A 94 2.36 18.95 24.96
N LEU A 95 2.74 17.68 25.07
CA LEU A 95 4.08 17.20 24.71
C LEU A 95 4.44 17.52 23.25
N ILE A 96 3.49 17.30 22.33
CA ILE A 96 3.65 17.58 20.90
C ILE A 96 3.96 19.05 20.64
N LYS A 97 3.21 19.96 21.29
CA LYS A 97 3.38 21.41 21.14
C LYS A 97 4.66 21.92 21.79
N GLU A 98 4.87 21.56 23.06
CA GLU A 98 5.88 22.21 23.89
C GLU A 98 7.27 21.61 23.75
N GLU A 99 7.38 20.28 23.63
CA GLU A 99 8.68 19.60 23.61
C GLU A 99 9.09 19.17 22.20
N LYS A 100 8.12 18.79 21.36
CA LYS A 100 8.39 18.28 20.02
C LYS A 100 8.31 19.34 18.93
N GLY A 101 7.76 20.52 19.24
CA GLY A 101 7.78 21.70 18.36
C GLY A 101 6.79 21.65 17.20
N PHE A 102 5.68 20.90 17.32
CA PHE A 102 4.63 20.90 16.32
C PHE A 102 3.48 21.82 16.72
N ASP A 103 3.27 22.88 15.96
CA ASP A 103 2.24 23.89 16.24
C ASP A 103 0.90 23.56 15.57
N ASN A 104 0.93 22.90 14.41
CA ASN A 104 -0.26 22.65 13.60
C ASN A 104 -0.86 21.29 13.94
N ILE A 105 -1.68 21.27 14.99
CA ILE A 105 -2.37 20.06 15.44
C ILE A 105 -3.88 20.27 15.49
N SER A 106 -4.64 19.25 15.11
CA SER A 106 -6.08 19.15 15.35
C SER A 106 -6.37 17.97 16.25
N TYR A 107 -7.46 18.06 17.01
CA TYR A 107 -7.93 16.99 17.87
C TYR A 107 -9.39 16.66 17.55
N ASP A 108 -9.65 15.39 17.28
CA ASP A 108 -10.96 14.80 17.12
C ASP A 108 -11.33 14.06 18.41
N GLU A 109 -12.23 14.67 19.18
CA GLU A 109 -12.72 14.14 20.46
C GLU A 109 -13.46 12.82 20.31
N VAL A 110 -14.23 12.65 19.23
CA VAL A 110 -15.06 11.46 19.01
C VAL A 110 -14.18 10.25 18.71
N LYS A 111 -13.15 10.44 17.88
CA LYS A 111 -12.21 9.38 17.50
C LYS A 111 -11.03 9.27 18.46
N SER A 112 -10.95 10.10 19.51
CA SER A 112 -9.79 10.22 20.41
C SER A 112 -8.46 10.34 19.65
N LYS A 113 -8.47 11.14 18.58
CA LYS A 113 -7.40 11.20 17.58
C LYS A 113 -6.79 12.58 17.49
N ILE A 114 -5.48 12.67 17.68
CA ILE A 114 -4.68 13.85 17.43
C ILE A 114 -4.10 13.73 16.02
N THR A 115 -4.22 14.78 15.22
CA THR A 115 -3.60 14.86 13.89
C THR A 115 -2.62 16.01 13.86
N VAL A 116 -1.35 15.70 13.61
CA VAL A 116 -0.29 16.69 13.41
C VAL A 116 -0.09 16.86 11.91
N LEU A 117 -0.26 18.08 11.39
CA LEU A 117 -0.02 18.36 9.98
C LEU A 117 1.46 18.62 9.73
N LEU A 118 2.04 17.88 8.80
CA LEU A 118 3.42 18.04 8.37
C LEU A 118 3.52 19.14 7.30
N PRO A 119 4.65 19.84 7.20
CA PRO A 119 4.88 20.78 6.12
C PRO A 119 4.86 20.06 4.77
N PRO A 120 4.41 20.73 3.69
CA PRO A 120 4.40 20.13 2.37
C PRO A 120 5.83 19.81 1.91
N LEU A 121 5.97 18.68 1.22
CA LEU A 121 7.25 18.28 0.64
C LEU A 121 7.71 19.27 -0.44
N SER A 122 9.03 19.42 -0.56
CA SER A 122 9.62 20.19 -1.65
C SER A 122 9.29 19.58 -3.02
N VAL A 123 9.29 20.40 -4.06
CA VAL A 123 9.06 19.94 -5.44
C VAL A 123 10.03 18.81 -5.82
N ASN A 124 11.31 18.92 -5.44
CA ASN A 124 12.31 17.89 -5.73
C ASN A 124 11.97 16.57 -5.03
N ALA A 125 11.59 16.60 -3.76
CA ALA A 125 11.18 15.39 -3.04
C ALA A 125 9.93 14.73 -3.66
N LEU A 126 8.98 15.54 -4.13
CA LEU A 126 7.81 15.03 -4.86
C LEU A 126 8.19 14.37 -6.20
N LEU A 127 9.15 14.93 -6.93
CA LEU A 127 9.66 14.35 -8.17
C LEU A 127 10.44 13.05 -7.92
N GLU A 128 11.22 12.98 -6.84
CA GLU A 128 11.89 11.74 -6.42
C GLU A 128 10.87 10.65 -6.06
N LEU A 129 9.82 11.00 -5.31
CA LEU A 129 8.73 10.08 -4.99
C LEU A 129 8.02 9.58 -6.24
N LYS A 130 7.79 10.44 -7.25
CA LYS A 130 7.27 10.01 -8.55
C LYS A 130 8.15 8.95 -9.20
N GLY A 131 9.47 9.19 -9.23
CA GLY A 131 10.43 8.22 -9.75
C GLY A 131 10.41 6.91 -8.97
N ALA A 132 10.26 6.98 -7.64
CA ALA A 132 10.14 5.80 -6.79
C ALA A 132 8.86 5.00 -7.05
N VAL A 133 7.72 5.67 -7.30
CA VAL A 133 6.47 5.01 -7.72
C VAL A 133 6.69 4.22 -9.01
N ASN A 134 7.26 4.86 -10.04
CA ASN A 134 7.56 4.19 -11.31
C ASN A 134 8.49 2.97 -11.10
N GLY A 135 9.53 3.14 -10.28
CA GLY A 135 10.44 2.06 -9.93
C GLY A 135 9.76 0.87 -9.22
N LYS A 136 8.76 1.12 -8.36
CA LYS A 136 7.96 0.08 -7.71
C LYS A 136 7.08 -0.67 -8.71
N VAL A 137 6.41 0.04 -9.63
CA VAL A 137 5.59 -0.56 -10.70
C VAL A 137 6.45 -1.43 -11.62
N ASP A 138 7.63 -0.96 -12.00
CA ASP A 138 8.57 -1.71 -12.85
C ASP A 138 9.10 -2.96 -12.14
N SER A 139 9.49 -2.82 -10.86
CA SER A 139 9.95 -3.93 -10.04
C SER A 139 8.88 -5.01 -9.89
N TYR A 140 7.64 -4.60 -9.63
CA TYR A 140 6.51 -5.52 -9.56
C TYR A 140 6.26 -6.22 -10.90
N SER A 141 6.27 -5.48 -12.01
CA SER A 141 6.06 -6.04 -13.35
C SER A 141 7.12 -7.08 -13.71
N LYS A 142 8.39 -6.83 -13.36
CA LYS A 142 9.48 -7.80 -13.50
C LYS A 142 9.25 -9.04 -12.63
N SER A 143 8.79 -8.87 -11.40
CA SER A 143 8.45 -9.98 -10.49
C SER A 143 7.38 -10.91 -11.08
N VAL A 144 6.31 -10.36 -11.65
CA VAL A 144 5.28 -11.16 -12.34
C VAL A 144 5.86 -11.89 -13.56
N GLY A 145 6.75 -11.24 -14.33
CA GLY A 145 7.46 -11.87 -15.45
C GLY A 145 8.35 -13.04 -15.02
N MET A 146 9.01 -12.94 -13.87
CA MET A 146 9.77 -14.05 -13.28
C MET A 146 8.86 -15.20 -12.86
N LEU A 147 7.73 -14.92 -12.19
CA LEU A 147 6.74 -15.95 -11.82
C LEU A 147 6.17 -16.68 -13.04
N ARG A 148 5.92 -15.95 -14.14
CA ARG A 148 5.47 -16.53 -15.40
C ARG A 148 6.51 -17.49 -15.94
N SER A 149 7.78 -17.07 -15.94
CA SER A 149 8.89 -17.89 -16.43
C SER A 149 9.07 -19.17 -15.61
N GLN A 150 8.96 -19.07 -14.27
CA GLN A 150 8.97 -20.22 -13.37
C GLN A 150 7.79 -21.17 -13.63
N SER A 151 6.60 -20.62 -13.83
CA SER A 151 5.39 -21.43 -14.08
C SER A 151 5.46 -22.12 -15.43
N ALA A 152 6.00 -21.47 -16.46
CA ALA A 152 6.26 -22.10 -17.76
C ALA A 152 7.24 -23.28 -17.65
N GLN A 153 8.29 -23.16 -16.84
CA GLN A 153 9.21 -24.27 -16.56
C GLN A 153 8.51 -25.43 -15.83
N GLN A 154 7.64 -25.12 -14.86
CA GLN A 154 6.86 -26.14 -14.14
C GLN A 154 5.86 -26.86 -15.05
N VAL A 155 5.17 -26.13 -15.93
CA VAL A 155 4.27 -26.71 -16.92
C VAL A 155 5.04 -27.61 -17.88
N LYS A 156 6.20 -27.16 -18.38
CA LYS A 156 7.05 -27.99 -19.23
C LYS A 156 7.47 -29.28 -18.51
N ALA A 157 7.94 -29.19 -17.28
CA ALA A 157 8.28 -30.36 -16.48
C ALA A 157 7.05 -31.27 -16.23
N GLY A 158 5.86 -30.70 -16.08
CA GLY A 158 4.60 -31.45 -15.99
C GLY A 158 4.30 -32.24 -17.26
N ILE A 159 4.53 -31.64 -18.44
CA ILE A 159 4.38 -32.33 -19.73
C ILE A 159 5.39 -33.48 -19.83
N ASP A 160 6.66 -33.21 -19.52
CA ASP A 160 7.76 -34.19 -19.64
C ASP A 160 7.55 -35.40 -18.70
N ASN A 161 6.88 -35.20 -17.55
CA ASN A 161 6.53 -36.26 -16.60
C ASN A 161 5.10 -36.80 -16.77
N GLU A 162 4.40 -36.43 -17.86
CA GLU A 162 3.04 -36.87 -18.18
C GLU A 162 1.97 -36.52 -17.12
N TYR A 163 2.23 -35.51 -16.28
CA TYR A 163 1.27 -35.00 -15.29
C TYR A 163 0.21 -34.07 -15.89
N ILE A 164 0.45 -33.54 -17.10
CA ILE A 164 -0.49 -32.71 -17.83
C ILE A 164 -0.45 -33.03 -19.32
N PHE A 165 -1.62 -33.04 -19.96
CA PHE A 165 -1.73 -33.27 -21.40
C PHE A 165 -1.35 -32.00 -22.19
N PRO A 166 -0.67 -32.09 -23.35
CA PRO A 166 -0.18 -30.89 -24.05
C PRO A 166 -1.26 -29.83 -24.44
N PRO A 167 -2.48 -30.20 -24.88
CA PRO A 167 -3.59 -29.26 -25.05
C PRO A 167 -3.99 -28.50 -23.79
N ASP A 168 -3.98 -29.17 -22.64
CA ASP A 168 -4.28 -28.54 -21.34
C ASP A 168 -3.16 -27.57 -20.94
N ALA A 169 -1.90 -27.92 -21.23
CA ALA A 169 -0.78 -27.01 -21.02
C ALA A 169 -0.89 -25.73 -21.86
N ALA A 170 -1.46 -25.82 -23.07
CA ALA A 170 -1.73 -24.63 -23.89
C ALA A 170 -2.85 -23.76 -23.30
N LYS A 171 -3.86 -24.36 -22.64
CA LYS A 171 -4.89 -23.63 -21.88
C LYS A 171 -4.25 -22.93 -20.68
N VAL A 172 -3.45 -23.64 -19.88
CA VAL A 172 -2.70 -23.08 -18.73
C VAL A 172 -1.85 -21.88 -19.14
N ALA A 173 -1.12 -21.97 -20.26
CA ALA A 173 -0.29 -20.86 -20.72
C ALA A 173 -1.11 -19.60 -21.02
N LYS A 174 -2.30 -19.74 -21.61
CA LYS A 174 -3.21 -18.60 -21.87
C LYS A 174 -3.75 -18.00 -20.58
N GLU A 175 -4.12 -18.84 -19.61
CA GLU A 175 -4.59 -18.40 -18.29
C GLU A 175 -3.49 -17.61 -17.55
N ILE A 176 -2.26 -18.14 -17.49
CA ILE A 176 -1.10 -17.45 -16.89
C ILE A 176 -0.87 -16.09 -17.54
N ASP A 177 -0.99 -16.01 -18.86
CA ASP A 177 -0.79 -14.77 -19.61
C ASP A 177 -1.87 -13.73 -19.30
N LEU A 178 -3.13 -14.17 -19.19
CA LEU A 178 -4.26 -13.33 -18.81
C LEU A 178 -4.08 -12.79 -17.39
N ILE A 179 -3.86 -13.68 -16.42
CA ILE A 179 -3.66 -13.35 -14.99
C ILE A 179 -2.49 -12.37 -14.84
N GLY A 180 -1.35 -12.66 -15.47
CA GLY A 180 -0.16 -11.83 -15.36
C GLY A 180 -0.38 -10.44 -15.98
N SER A 181 -1.15 -10.36 -17.06
CA SER A 181 -1.47 -9.08 -17.71
C SER A 181 -2.45 -8.25 -16.88
N PHE A 182 -3.45 -8.90 -16.27
CA PHE A 182 -4.40 -8.28 -15.34
C PHE A 182 -3.65 -7.59 -14.18
N TYR A 183 -2.79 -8.33 -13.49
CA TYR A 183 -2.07 -7.78 -12.33
C TYR A 183 -1.09 -6.67 -12.70
N ARG A 184 -0.39 -6.77 -13.85
CA ARG A 184 0.47 -5.68 -14.33
C ARG A 184 -0.34 -4.42 -14.66
N LYS A 185 -1.51 -4.57 -15.29
CA LYS A 185 -2.42 -3.46 -15.57
C LYS A 185 -2.87 -2.78 -14.28
N ASN A 186 -3.32 -3.56 -13.29
CA ASN A 186 -3.71 -3.01 -11.98
C ASN A 186 -2.54 -2.33 -11.26
N ALA A 187 -1.33 -2.88 -11.33
CA ALA A 187 -0.17 -2.20 -10.75
C ALA A 187 0.11 -0.83 -11.38
N LYS A 188 -0.06 -0.71 -12.71
CA LYS A 188 0.05 0.57 -13.42
C LYS A 188 -1.04 1.55 -12.98
N ILE A 189 -2.30 1.10 -12.90
CA ILE A 189 -3.44 1.90 -12.41
C ILE A 189 -3.15 2.47 -11.02
N PHE A 190 -2.73 1.62 -10.07
CA PHE A 190 -2.41 2.06 -8.70
C PHE A 190 -1.20 3.00 -8.67
N GLY A 191 -0.18 2.77 -9.49
CA GLY A 191 0.95 3.68 -9.63
C GLY A 191 0.54 5.07 -10.11
N ILE A 192 -0.32 5.15 -11.13
CA ILE A 192 -0.87 6.42 -11.63
C ILE A 192 -1.68 7.11 -10.52
N ALA A 193 -2.58 6.38 -9.86
CA ALA A 193 -3.41 6.92 -8.78
C ALA A 193 -2.54 7.49 -7.64
N LYS A 194 -1.48 6.79 -7.24
CA LYS A 194 -0.53 7.29 -6.25
C LYS A 194 0.17 8.56 -6.74
N LYS A 195 0.61 8.63 -8.00
CA LYS A 195 1.21 9.85 -8.59
C LYS A 195 0.25 11.04 -8.51
N THR A 196 -1.02 10.86 -8.87
CA THR A 196 -2.04 11.91 -8.80
C THR A 196 -2.26 12.43 -7.38
N ILE A 197 -2.20 11.55 -6.38
CA ILE A 197 -2.31 11.92 -4.95
C ILE A 197 -1.08 12.71 -4.50
N LEU A 198 0.12 12.25 -4.87
CA LEU A 198 1.38 12.86 -4.46
C LEU A 198 1.61 14.22 -5.15
N LEU A 199 1.13 14.38 -6.37
CA LEU A 199 1.40 15.53 -7.23
C LEU A 199 0.06 16.20 -7.62
N PRO A 200 -0.36 17.27 -6.94
CA PRO A 200 -1.65 17.94 -7.20
C PRO A 200 -1.86 18.40 -8.65
N ASN A 201 -0.78 18.62 -9.40
CA ASN A 201 -0.81 19.02 -10.81
C ASN A 201 -0.29 17.92 -11.75
N TYR A 202 -0.37 16.65 -11.33
CA TYR A 202 0.01 15.53 -12.18
C TYR A 202 -0.80 15.55 -13.48
N LYS A 203 -0.10 15.35 -14.59
CA LYS A 203 -0.72 15.08 -15.89
C LYS A 203 -0.23 13.71 -16.34
N PRO A 204 -1.15 12.82 -16.80
CA PRO A 204 -0.77 11.57 -17.44
C PRO A 204 0.31 11.78 -18.51
N GLU A 205 1.25 10.85 -18.58
CA GLU A 205 2.42 10.97 -19.47
C GLU A 205 2.11 10.58 -20.92
N ASP A 206 1.10 9.72 -21.11
CA ASP A 206 0.67 9.19 -22.40
C ASP A 206 -0.84 8.88 -22.40
N ASP A 207 -1.38 8.57 -23.58
CA ASP A 207 -2.80 8.25 -23.77
C ASP A 207 -3.23 7.00 -22.98
N GLU A 208 -2.32 6.05 -22.78
CA GLU A 208 -2.60 4.82 -22.01
C GLU A 208 -2.84 5.16 -20.53
N GLU A 209 -2.03 6.04 -19.94
CA GLU A 209 -2.25 6.51 -18.57
C GLU A 209 -3.55 7.30 -18.43
N VAL A 210 -3.95 8.07 -19.45
CA VAL A 210 -5.25 8.77 -19.47
C VAL A 210 -6.39 7.75 -19.35
N GLU A 211 -6.38 6.73 -20.19
CA GLU A 211 -7.40 5.67 -20.17
C GLU A 211 -7.40 4.89 -18.84
N LEU A 212 -6.22 4.56 -18.32
CA LEU A 212 -6.10 3.80 -17.08
C LEU A 212 -6.54 4.58 -15.84
N LEU A 213 -6.46 5.91 -15.86
CA LEU A 213 -6.86 6.76 -14.75
C LEU A 213 -8.37 6.65 -14.45
N GLU A 214 -9.20 6.35 -15.44
CA GLU A 214 -10.64 6.11 -15.25
C GLU A 214 -10.93 4.93 -14.32
N PHE A 215 -9.98 4.00 -14.20
CA PHE A 215 -10.05 2.82 -13.35
C PHE A 215 -9.29 2.98 -12.02
N ALA A 216 -8.75 4.17 -11.75
CA ALA A 216 -8.00 4.45 -10.54
C ALA A 216 -8.85 4.18 -9.29
N PRO A 217 -8.27 3.55 -8.24
CA PRO A 217 -8.94 3.43 -6.97
C PRO A 217 -9.21 4.80 -6.35
N GLU A 218 -10.19 4.84 -5.45
CA GLU A 218 -10.41 6.03 -4.63
C GLU A 218 -9.15 6.39 -3.84
N ALA A 219 -8.88 7.69 -3.71
CA ALA A 219 -7.69 8.17 -3.02
C ALA A 219 -7.63 7.74 -1.55
N SER A 220 -8.79 7.52 -0.91
CA SER A 220 -8.93 6.97 0.45
C SER A 220 -8.14 5.67 0.62
N LEU A 221 -8.22 4.77 -0.36
CA LEU A 221 -7.56 3.47 -0.37
C LEU A 221 -6.03 3.58 -0.32
N LEU A 222 -5.47 4.60 -0.99
CA LEU A 222 -4.02 4.84 -1.08
C LEU A 222 -3.49 5.82 -0.03
N LEU A 223 -4.38 6.52 0.67
CA LEU A 223 -4.07 7.47 1.74
C LEU A 223 -4.32 6.90 3.14
N GLY A 224 -4.90 5.71 3.25
CA GLY A 224 -5.20 5.06 4.52
C GLY A 224 -6.20 5.85 5.36
N LYS A 225 -7.01 6.70 4.71
CA LYS A 225 -8.15 7.31 5.40
C LYS A 225 -9.12 6.17 5.70
N SER A 226 -9.53 6.03 6.95
CA SER A 226 -10.74 5.26 7.26
C SER A 226 -11.83 5.82 6.36
N VAL A 227 -12.41 4.94 5.53
CA VAL A 227 -13.68 5.24 4.88
C VAL A 227 -14.66 5.49 6.02
N ASP A 228 -15.27 6.69 6.01
CA ASP A 228 -16.20 7.14 7.04
C ASP A 228 -17.35 6.16 7.28
#